data_AF-A0A7W8KK84-F1
#
_entry.id   AF-A0A7W8KK84-F1
#
_cell.length_a   1.000
_cell.length_b   1.000
_cell.length_c   1.000
_cell.angle_alpha   90.00
_cell.angle_beta   90.00
_cell.angle_gamma   90.00
#
_symmetry.space_group_name_H-M   'P 1'
#
loop_
_entity.id
_entity.type
_entity.pdbx_description
1 polymer ?
#
loop_
_entity_poly.entity_id
_entity_poly.type
_entity_poly.pdbx_seq_one_letter_code
_entity_poly.pdbx_strand_id
1 'polypeptide(L)' 'MTTTQNSDLLAVANAAVEERKARVERARIVKHARRSSAMEGMPLTPQEQQWLEQYVQGKKTTAQLREEVLSQYPNRKV' A
#
# COMPACT_ATOMS: atom_id res chain seq x y z
N MET A 1 34.09 2.72 20.55
CA MET A 1 32.90 3.21 19.84
C MET A 1 32.39 2.12 18.89
N THR A 2 31.74 1.07 19.39
CA THR A 2 31.26 -0.06 18.57
C THR A 2 29.78 -0.38 18.79
N THR A 3 29.20 0.13 19.88
CA THR A 3 27.79 -0.10 20.23
C THR A 3 26.83 0.62 19.29
N THR A 4 27.11 1.87 18.89
CA THR A 4 26.23 2.68 18.03
C THR A 4 26.09 2.13 16.60
N GLN A 5 27.20 1.72 15.97
CA GLN A 5 27.18 1.18 14.60
C GLN A 5 26.40 -0.14 14.49
N ASN A 6 26.45 -0.99 15.52
CA ASN A 6 25.67 -2.23 15.56
C ASN A 6 24.17 -1.97 15.77
N SER A 7 23.81 -0.93 16.52
CA SER A 7 22.40 -0.53 16.71
C SER A 7 21.76 -0.02 15.41
N ASP A 8 22.50 0.76 14.62
CA ASP A 8 22.02 1.30 13.35
C ASP A 8 21.77 0.20 12.31
N LEU A 9 22.66 -0.79 12.21
CA LEU A 9 22.49 -1.94 11.31
C LEU A 9 21.28 -2.79 11.67
N LEU A 10 21.03 -3.02 12.96
CA LEU A 10 19.85 -3.73 13.45
C LEU A 10 18.56 -2.94 13.18
N ALA A 11 18.58 -1.62 13.37
CA ALA A 11 17.43 -0.77 13.07
C ALA A 11 17.06 -0.79 11.59
N VAL A 12 18.05 -0.73 10.69
CA VAL A 12 17.85 -0.83 9.23
C VAL A 12 17.30 -2.21 8.85
N ALA A 13 17.85 -3.29 9.41
CA ALA A 13 17.38 -4.64 9.15
C ALA A 13 15.93 -4.85 9.63
N ASN A 14 15.59 -4.36 10.82
CA ASN A 14 14.24 -4.42 11.36
C ASN A 14 13.26 -3.60 10.51
N ALA A 15 13.63 -2.39 10.10
CA ALA A 15 12.81 -1.56 9.22
C ALA A 15 12.54 -2.24 7.87
N ALA A 16 13.54 -2.92 7.30
CA ALA A 16 13.37 -3.67 6.05
C ALA A 16 12.43 -4.87 6.20
N VAL A 17 12.47 -5.57 7.35
CA VAL A 17 11.56 -6.69 7.66
C VAL A 17 10.13 -6.19 7.84
N GLU A 18 9.93 -5.12 8.60
CA GLU A 18 8.59 -4.55 8.81
C GLU A 18 7.99 -4.00 7.52
N GLU A 19 8.78 -3.32 6.69
CA GLU A 19 8.32 -2.86 5.38
C GLU A 19 7.96 -4.03 4.45
N ARG A 20 8.71 -5.14 4.51
CA ARG A 20 8.34 -6.36 3.77
C ARG A 20 7.01 -6.95 4.25
N LYS A 21 6.78 -7.02 5.56
CA LYS A 21 5.50 -7.47 6.13
C LYS A 21 4.35 -6.56 5.67
N ALA A 22 4.53 -5.25 5.75
CA ALA A 22 3.56 -4.26 5.31
C ALA A 22 3.22 -4.43 3.81
N ARG A 23 4.21 -4.67 2.94
CA ARG A 23 3.94 -4.96 1.51
C ARG A 23 3.11 -6.22 1.30
N VAL A 24 3.39 -7.30 2.03
CA VAL A 24 2.63 -8.56 1.94
C VAL A 24 1.18 -8.33 2.36
N GLU A 25 0.97 -7.61 3.46
CA GLU A 25 -0.36 -7.27 3.96
C GLU A 25 -1.13 -6.40 2.96
N ARG A 26 -0.49 -5.34 2.43
CA ARG A 26 -1.07 -4.50 1.38
C ARG A 26 -1.46 -5.31 0.15
N ALA A 27 -0.61 -6.24 -0.30
CA ALA A 27 -0.90 -7.10 -1.45
C ALA A 27 -2.13 -7.97 -1.19
N ARG A 28 -2.27 -8.51 0.02
CA ARG A 28 -3.44 -9.30 0.44
C ARG A 28 -4.71 -8.47 0.40
N ILE A 29 -4.70 -7.27 0.99
CA ILE A 29 -5.84 -6.34 1.00
C ILE A 29 -6.27 -6.00 -0.44
N VAL A 30 -5.32 -5.62 -1.29
CA VAL A 30 -5.59 -5.26 -2.69
C VAL A 30 -6.16 -6.44 -3.48
N LYS A 31 -5.64 -7.66 -3.27
CA LYS A 31 -6.17 -8.86 -3.91
C LYS A 31 -7.63 -9.12 -3.51
N HIS A 32 -7.96 -8.99 -2.23
CA HIS A 32 -9.33 -9.15 -1.74
C HIS A 32 -10.26 -8.06 -2.27
N ALA A 33 -9.84 -6.79 -2.23
CA ALA A 33 -10.60 -5.67 -2.76
C ALA A 33 -10.90 -5.85 -4.26
N ARG A 34 -9.89 -6.18 -5.08
CA ARG A 34 -10.04 -6.47 -6.51
C ARG A 34 -11.06 -7.58 -6.77
N ARG A 35 -10.96 -8.68 -6.01
CA ARG A 35 -11.88 -9.81 -6.14
C ARG A 35 -13.30 -9.44 -5.75
N SER A 36 -13.50 -8.72 -4.64
CA SER A 36 -14.83 -8.27 -4.19
C SER A 36 -15.47 -7.37 -5.24
N SER A 37 -14.74 -6.36 -5.71
CA SER A 37 -15.18 -5.42 -6.75
C SER A 37 -15.63 -6.15 -8.02
N ALA A 38 -14.85 -7.15 -8.46
CA ALA A 38 -15.19 -7.96 -9.64
C ALA A 38 -16.43 -8.84 -9.42
N MET A 39 -16.62 -9.42 -8.23
CA MET A 39 -17.81 -10.20 -7.91
C MET A 39 -19.08 -9.35 -7.84
N GLU A 40 -18.95 -8.08 -7.45
CA GLU A 40 -20.05 -7.11 -7.44
C GLU A 40 -20.37 -6.51 -8.82
N GLY A 41 -19.68 -6.95 -9.88
CA GLY A 41 -19.86 -6.43 -11.24
C GLY A 41 -19.30 -5.02 -11.44
N MET A 42 -18.50 -4.53 -10.50
CA MET A 42 -17.85 -3.22 -10.54
C MET A 42 -16.32 -3.40 -10.56
N PRO A 43 -15.72 -3.92 -11.63
CA PRO A 43 -14.28 -4.13 -11.69
C PRO A 43 -13.53 -2.79 -11.57
N LEU A 44 -12.38 -2.83 -10.89
CA LEU A 44 -11.51 -1.65 -10.78
C LEU A 44 -11.02 -1.19 -12.15
N THR A 45 -11.04 0.11 -12.37
CA THR A 45 -10.49 0.75 -13.57
C THR A 45 -8.97 0.55 -13.67
N PRO A 46 -8.37 0.65 -14.88
CA PRO A 46 -6.92 0.54 -15.05
C PRO A 46 -6.12 1.53 -14.16
N GLN A 47 -6.66 2.74 -13.98
CA GLN A 47 -6.04 3.78 -13.15
C GLN A 47 -6.04 3.40 -11.66
N GLU A 48 -7.17 2.92 -11.13
CA GLU A 48 -7.25 2.43 -9.75
C GLU A 48 -6.33 1.23 -9.52
N GLN A 49 -6.23 0.33 -10.50
CA GLN A 49 -5.31 -0.80 -10.42
C GLN A 49 -3.85 -0.34 -10.30
N GLN A 50 -3.46 0.69 -11.07
CA GLN A 50 -2.13 1.28 -11.01
C GLN A 50 -1.84 1.92 -9.65
N TRP A 51 -2.78 2.67 -9.08
CA TRP A 51 -2.60 3.27 -7.76
C TRP A 51 -2.45 2.22 -6.65
N LEU A 52 -3.28 1.18 -6.69
CA LEU A 52 -3.19 0.07 -5.74
C LEU A 52 -1.87 -0.69 -5.89
N GLU A 53 -1.34 -0.81 -7.10
CA GLU A 53 -0.02 -1.40 -7.32
C GLU A 53 1.11 -0.54 -6.74
N GLN A 54 1.06 0.79 -6.92
CA GLN A 54 2.00 1.72 -6.28
C GLN A 54 1.92 1.66 -4.75
N TYR A 55 0.72 1.51 -4.19
CA TYR A 55 0.51 1.32 -2.76
C TYR A 55 1.14 0.02 -2.25
N VAL A 56 0.92 -1.10 -2.96
CA VAL A 56 1.53 -2.40 -2.62
C VAL A 56 3.05 -2.37 -2.70
N GLN A 57 3.61 -1.66 -3.68
CA GLN A 57 5.06 -1.50 -3.84
C GLN A 57 5.68 -0.58 -2.78
N GLY A 58 4.89 0.07 -1.92
CA GLY A 58 5.36 1.06 -0.95
C GLY A 58 5.75 2.40 -1.58
N LYS A 59 5.48 2.59 -2.88
CA LYS A 59 5.72 3.86 -3.60
C LYS A 59 4.67 4.92 -3.31
N LYS A 60 3.52 4.50 -2.80
CA LYS A 60 2.41 5.37 -2.40
C LYS A 60 1.96 5.02 -0.98
N THR A 61 1.75 6.05 -0.15
CA THR A 61 1.19 5.88 1.20
C THR A 61 -0.32 5.76 1.17
N THR A 62 -0.93 5.33 2.27
CA THR A 62 -2.40 5.26 2.40
C THR A 62 -3.06 6.64 2.23
N ALA A 63 -2.42 7.70 2.76
CA ALA A 63 -2.93 9.07 2.64
C ALA A 63 -2.94 9.53 1.18
N GLN A 64 -1.83 9.34 0.46
CA GLN A 64 -1.74 9.65 -0.96
C GLN A 64 -2.74 8.83 -1.79
N LEU A 65 -2.91 7.54 -1.49
CA LEU A 65 -3.92 6.72 -2.16
C LEU A 65 -5.34 7.26 -1.94
N ARG A 66 -5.66 7.67 -0.70
CA ARG A 66 -6.96 8.28 -0.37
C ARG A 66 -7.19 9.57 -1.14
N GLU A 67 -6.20 10.45 -1.20
CA GLU A 67 -6.28 11.71 -1.93
C GLU A 67 -6.55 11.50 -3.43
N GLU A 68 -5.90 10.51 -4.06
CA GLU A 68 -6.13 10.16 -5.47
C GLU A 68 -7.57 9.67 -5.71
N VAL A 69 -8.07 8.80 -4.82
CA VAL A 69 -9.45 8.30 -4.89
C VAL A 69 -10.45 9.45 -4.70
N LEU A 70 -10.22 10.34 -3.74
CA LEU A 70 -11.06 11.50 -3.49
C LEU A 70 -11.04 12.50 -4.66
N SER A 71 -9.87 12.71 -5.27
CA SER A 71 -9.71 13.60 -6.42
C SER A 71 -10.47 13.08 -7.65
N GLN A 72 -10.43 11.78 -7.89
CA GLN A 72 -11.15 11.16 -9.00
C GLN A 72 -12.66 11.05 -8.74
N TYR A 73 -13.07 10.88 -7.49
CA TYR A 73 -14.47 10.76 -7.09
C TYR A 73 -14.85 11.79 -6.01
N PRO A 74 -14.93 13.09 -6.35
CA PRO A 74 -15.14 14.16 -5.38
C PRO A 74 -16.46 14.08 -4.61
N ASN A 75 -17.44 13.33 -5.14
CA ASN A 75 -18.76 13.11 -4.51
C ASN A 75 -18.85 11.79 -3.73
N ARG A 76 -17.79 10.99 -3.68
CA ARG A 76 -17.78 9.69 -2.97
C ARG A 76 -17.43 9.93 -1.52
N LYS A 77 -18.42 9.85 -0.63
CA LYS A 77 -18.18 9.87 0.82
C LYS A 77 -17.40 8.60 1.19
N VAL A 78 -16.19 8.78 1.70
CA VAL A 78 -15.29 7.71 2.18
C VAL A 78 -15.50 7.50 3.66
#